data_AF-D2PKM7-F1
#
_entry.id   AF-D2PKM7-F1
#
_cell.length_a   1.000
_cell.length_b   1.000
_cell.length_c   1.000
_cell.angle_alpha   90.00
_cell.angle_beta   90.00
_cell.angle_gamma   90.00
#
_symmetry.space_group_name_H-M   'P 1'
#
loop_
_entity.id
_entity.type
_entity.pdbx_description
1 polymer ?
#
loop_
_entity_poly.entity_id
_entity_poly.type
_entity_poly.pdbx_seq_one_letter_code
_entity_poly.pdbx_strand_id
1 'polypeptide(L)' 'MTDTPAASDDGTAILRVVKGDPSAEELAALVAVVSARAAAPPASADPDRASDWATYWRTRQRPLHPGPGRWRASAHP' A
#
# COMPACT_ATOMS: atom_id res chain seq x y z
N MET A 1 -10.61 -33.44 -20.50
CA MET A 1 -10.74 -33.51 -19.02
C MET A 1 -9.41 -34.03 -18.52
N THR A 2 -8.39 -33.22 -18.28
CA THR A 2 -8.31 -31.90 -17.64
C THR A 2 -7.25 -31.05 -18.33
N ASP A 3 -7.53 -29.76 -18.52
CA ASP A 3 -6.54 -28.78 -18.96
C ASP A 3 -5.60 -28.44 -17.80
N THR A 4 -4.31 -28.35 -18.08
CA THR A 4 -3.23 -28.03 -17.13
C THR A 4 -3.08 -26.52 -17.12
N PRO A 5 -3.17 -25.80 -15.99
CA PRO A 5 -2.98 -24.35 -16.04
C PRO A 5 -1.53 -24.06 -16.45
N ALA A 6 -1.39 -23.24 -17.50
CA ALA A 6 -0.12 -22.76 -18.00
C ALA A 6 0.66 -22.04 -16.87
N ALA A 7 1.96 -22.28 -16.86
CA ALA A 7 2.92 -21.69 -15.95
C ALA A 7 2.74 -20.16 -15.86
N SER A 8 2.75 -19.64 -14.63
CA SER A 8 2.79 -18.21 -14.37
C SER A 8 4.09 -17.63 -14.93
N ASP A 9 3.98 -16.51 -15.63
CA ASP A 9 5.12 -15.77 -16.18
C ASP A 9 5.89 -15.16 -15.00
N ASP A 10 6.97 -15.81 -14.57
CA ASP A 10 7.81 -15.41 -13.42
C ASP A 10 8.74 -14.23 -13.76
N GLY A 11 8.27 -13.29 -14.59
CA GLY A 11 8.78 -11.93 -14.58
C GLY A 11 8.17 -11.21 -13.40
N THR A 12 8.92 -11.08 -12.28
CA THR A 12 8.52 -10.42 -11.01
C THR A 12 7.22 -9.62 -11.12
N ALA A 13 6.10 -10.26 -10.77
CA ALA A 13 4.78 -9.64 -10.89
C ALA A 13 4.75 -8.33 -10.07
N ILE A 14 4.57 -7.20 -10.76
CA ILE A 14 4.63 -5.87 -10.13
C ILE A 14 3.40 -5.55 -9.26
N LEU A 15 2.30 -6.30 -9.43
CA LEU A 15 1.05 -6.15 -8.70
C LEU A 15 0.42 -7.53 -8.44
N ARG A 16 -0.21 -7.73 -7.27
CA ARG A 16 -0.92 -8.98 -6.90
C ARG A 16 -2.26 -8.66 -6.26
N VAL A 17 -3.34 -9.30 -6.75
CA VAL A 17 -4.65 -9.27 -6.11
C VAL A 17 -4.63 -10.25 -4.92
N VAL A 18 -4.75 -9.73 -3.70
CA VAL A 18 -4.74 -10.54 -2.47
C VAL A 18 -6.16 -10.94 -2.04
N LYS A 19 -7.18 -10.21 -2.50
CA LYS A 19 -8.59 -10.44 -2.16
C LYS A 19 -9.50 -9.90 -3.27
N GLY A 20 -10.58 -10.62 -3.53
CA GLY A 20 -11.57 -10.29 -4.58
C GLY A 20 -11.27 -10.98 -5.90
N ASP A 21 -12.23 -10.94 -6.82
CA ASP A 21 -12.14 -11.47 -8.18
C ASP A 21 -12.59 -10.37 -9.15
N PRO A 22 -11.70 -9.40 -9.47
CA PRO A 22 -12.06 -8.28 -10.32
C PRO A 22 -12.29 -8.75 -11.75
N SER A 23 -13.23 -8.10 -12.46
CA SER A 23 -13.36 -8.33 -13.90
C SER A 23 -12.10 -7.85 -14.64
N ALA A 24 -11.93 -8.30 -15.89
CA ALA A 24 -10.80 -7.87 -16.72
C ALA A 24 -10.78 -6.34 -16.90
N GLU A 25 -11.95 -5.73 -17.05
CA GLU A 25 -12.13 -4.29 -17.21
C GLU A 25 -11.75 -3.53 -15.92
N GLU A 26 -12.14 -4.04 -14.76
CA GLU A 26 -11.80 -3.45 -13.47
C GLU A 26 -10.29 -3.53 -13.20
N LEU A 27 -9.67 -4.67 -13.49
CA LEU A 27 -8.23 -4.82 -13.36
C LEU A 27 -7.47 -3.89 -14.31
N ALA A 28 -7.92 -3.77 -15.56
CA ALA A 28 -7.34 -2.85 -16.54
C ALA A 28 -7.46 -1.38 -16.08
N ALA A 29 -8.61 -0.99 -15.53
CA ALA A 29 -8.81 0.35 -14.98
C ALA A 29 -7.85 0.64 -13.82
N LEU A 30 -7.65 -0.31 -12.90
CA LEU A 30 -6.69 -0.18 -11.81
C LEU A 30 -5.25 -0.01 -12.31
N VAL A 31 -4.82 -0.85 -13.28
CA VAL A 31 -3.48 -0.76 -13.87
C VAL A 31 -3.27 0.58 -14.57
N ALA A 32 -4.28 1.06 -15.32
CA ALA A 32 -4.21 2.35 -16.00
C ALA A 32 -4.03 3.51 -15.01
N VAL A 33 -4.79 3.54 -13.92
CA VAL A 33 -4.67 4.59 -12.89
C VAL A 33 -3.32 4.56 -12.19
N VAL A 34 -2.84 3.38 -11.80
CA VAL A 34 -1.54 3.23 -11.12
C VAL A 34 -0.40 3.66 -12.05
N SER A 35 -0.45 3.24 -13.32
CA SER A 35 0.56 3.60 -14.32
C SER A 35 0.55 5.10 -14.61
N ALA A 36 -0.63 5.70 -14.77
CA ALA A 36 -0.77 7.14 -14.97
C ALA A 36 -0.20 7.94 -13.79
N ARG A 37 -0.46 7.50 -12.56
CA ARG A 37 0.09 8.13 -11.36
C ARG A 37 1.62 8.00 -11.27
N ALA A 38 2.16 6.85 -11.67
CA ALA A 38 3.61 6.63 -11.69
C ALA A 38 4.33 7.45 -12.76
N ALA A 39 3.67 7.67 -13.91
CA ALA A 39 4.19 8.49 -15.00
C ALA A 39 4.01 10.00 -14.77
N ALA A 40 3.17 10.40 -13.81
CA ALA A 40 2.92 11.81 -13.53
C ALA A 40 4.21 12.48 -13.00
N PRO A 41 4.54 13.69 -13.49
CA PRO A 41 5.68 14.42 -12.97
C PRO A 41 5.49 14.69 -11.46
N PRO A 42 6.57 14.65 -10.66
CA PRO A 42 6.47 14.95 -9.25
C PRO A 42 5.93 16.37 -9.09
N ALA A 43 4.88 16.51 -8.28
CA ALA A 43 4.44 17.83 -7.86
C ALA A 43 5.62 18.55 -7.19
N SER A 44 5.73 19.86 -7.42
CA SER A 44 6.72 20.68 -6.71
C SER A 44 6.54 20.44 -5.21
N ALA A 45 7.58 19.91 -4.57
CA ALA A 45 7.57 19.69 -3.14
C ALA A 45 7.57 21.07 -2.48
N ASP A 46 6.48 21.41 -1.81
CA ASP A 46 6.45 22.52 -0.88
C ASP A 46 7.29 22.12 0.34
N PRO A 47 8.48 22.70 0.55
CA PRO A 47 9.36 22.32 1.65
C PRO A 47 8.73 22.59 3.02
N ASP A 48 7.74 23.48 3.10
CA ASP A 48 7.02 23.79 4.33
C ASP A 48 5.85 22.82 4.58
N ARG A 49 5.46 22.02 3.59
CA ARG A 49 4.40 21.02 3.69
C ARG A 49 4.98 19.65 4.04
N ALA A 50 5.36 19.48 5.31
CA ALA A 50 5.56 18.15 5.86
C ALA A 50 4.24 17.37 5.73
N SER A 51 4.28 16.20 5.08
CA SER A 51 3.13 15.29 5.05
C SER A 51 2.64 15.03 6.48
N ASP A 52 1.32 15.06 6.72
CA ASP A 52 0.72 14.67 8.01
C ASP A 52 1.11 13.24 8.42
N TRP A 53 1.54 12.42 7.45
CA TRP A 53 2.11 11.09 7.70
C TRP A 53 3.57 11.12 8.13
N ALA A 54 4.33 12.13 7.69
CA ALA A 54 5.76 12.33 7.96
C ALA A 54 6.01 13.41 9.03
N THR A 55 5.01 13.77 9.83
CA THR A 55 5.17 14.86 10.79
C THR A 55 6.19 14.50 11.87
N TYR A 56 7.07 15.45 12.17
CA TYR A 56 8.19 15.33 13.10
C TYR A 56 7.84 14.79 14.50
N TRP A 57 6.62 15.02 14.99
CA TRP A 57 6.20 14.50 16.29
C TRP A 57 6.12 12.97 16.32
N ARG A 58 5.89 12.29 15.19
CA ARG A 58 5.87 10.81 15.10
C ARG A 58 7.27 10.20 15.17
N THR A 59 8.28 10.86 14.63
CA THR A 59 9.69 10.43 14.72
C THR A 59 10.26 10.54 16.13
N ARG A 60 9.64 11.36 16.99
CA ARG A 60 9.99 11.49 18.42
C ARG A 60 9.10 10.68 19.36
N GLN A 61 8.12 9.91 18.85
CA GLN A 61 7.33 9.06 19.74
C GLN A 61 8.17 7.89 20.24
N ARG A 62 8.03 7.58 21.53
CA ARG A 62 8.59 6.38 22.14
C ARG A 62 8.06 5.15 21.39
N PRO A 63 8.89 4.16 21.04
CA PRO A 63 8.43 2.95 20.37
C PRO A 63 7.29 2.29 21.14
N LEU A 64 6.22 1.92 20.43
CA LEU A 64 5.16 1.10 21.00
C LEU A 64 5.74 -0.28 21.31
N HIS A 65 5.77 -0.65 22.60
CA HIS A 65 6.24 -1.96 23.02
C HIS A 65 5.08 -2.96 22.97
N PRO A 66 5.11 -3.98 22.08
CA PRO A 66 4.10 -5.02 22.08
C PRO A 66 4.16 -5.81 23.40
N GLY A 67 3.00 -6.16 23.94
CA GLY A 67 2.91 -6.97 25.15
C GLY A 67 1.48 -7.17 25.64
N PRO A 68 1.21 -8.20 26.46
CA PRO A 68 -0.11 -8.45 27.01
C PRO A 68 -0.67 -7.20 27.70
N GLY A 69 -1.91 -6.83 27.37
CA GLY A 69 -2.59 -5.67 27.95
C GLY A 69 -2.12 -4.29 27.47
N ARG A 70 -1.02 -4.18 26.71
CA ARG A 70 -0.49 -2.87 26.25
C ARG A 70 -1.42 -2.15 25.29
N TRP A 71 -2.15 -2.88 24.45
CA TRP A 71 -3.19 -2.31 23.59
C TRP A 71 -4.40 -1.77 24.36
N ARG A 72 -4.75 -2.40 25.50
CA ARG A 72 -5.84 -1.88 26.36
C ARG A 72 -5.39 -0.64 27.13
N ALA A 73 -4.12 -0.61 27.53
CA ALA A 73 -3.53 0.53 28.24
C ALA A 73 -3.40 1.79 27.36
N SER A 74 -3.35 1.69 26.03
CA SER A 74 -3.30 2.86 25.14
C SER A 74 -4.59 3.66 25.08
N ALA A 75 -5.70 3.12 25.59
CA ALA A 75 -7.01 3.77 25.62
C ALA A 75 -7.48 4.07 27.07
N HIS A 76 -6.61 3.89 28.06
CA HIS A 76 -6.91 4.29 29.45
C HIS A 76 -6.82 5.83 29.56
N PRO A 77 -7.71 6.50 30.33
CA PRO A 77 -7.69 7.95 30.51
C PRO A 77 -6.37 8.48 31.11
#